data_AF-A0A7W3T7N0-F1
#
_entry.id   AF-A0A7W3T7N0-F1
#
_cell.length_a   1.000
_cell.length_b   1.000
_cell.length_c   1.000
_cell.angle_alpha   90.00
_cell.angle_beta   90.00
_cell.angle_gamma   90.00
#
_symmetry.space_group_name_H-M   'P 1'
#
loop_
_entity.id
_entity.type
_entity.pdbx_description
1 polymer ?
#
loop_
_entity_poly.entity_id
_entity_poly.type
_entity_poly.pdbx_seq_one_letter_code
_entity_poly.pdbx_strand_id
1 'polypeptide(L)'
;MTSRKQTEADDRLAILNRGRKGRAVRRVDAHLDSAAPVEIGKVPDPYDPRNEGQLDDTERDDLAACESAVGSLQVAFASAGKALATINRARLYRETHSSFDAYVEERWGMKRSQAYRLIEAWPVAAALSPIGDTPESHVRELVPVAKTHGLEAATAVYADLRGRGGRITAAIVRQAVRSQFSPEPQGVASDTGQKQPTTATGSPVDQLKMALKAQRAVWSALAPSVVQAAMQQDPEATRQYLADVEIQATRTAKRARRA
;
A
#
# COMPACT_ATOMS: atom_id res chain seq x y z
N MET A 1 52.70 0.99 -33.78
CA MET A 1 51.26 0.61 -33.76
C MET A 1 50.51 1.04 -32.49
N THR A 2 51.13 1.78 -31.57
CA THR A 2 50.57 2.10 -30.25
C THR A 2 49.84 3.46 -30.19
N SER A 3 50.08 4.38 -31.13
CA SER A 3 49.52 5.75 -31.09
C SER A 3 48.06 5.86 -31.56
N ARG A 4 47.60 4.95 -32.43
CA ARG A 4 46.25 5.01 -33.02
C ARG A 4 45.17 4.48 -32.06
N LYS A 5 45.53 3.54 -31.17
CA LYS A 5 44.62 2.98 -30.16
C LYS A 5 44.38 3.92 -28.97
N GLN A 6 45.33 4.81 -28.66
CA GLN A 6 45.17 5.78 -27.57
C GLN A 6 44.15 6.87 -27.92
N THR A 7 44.23 7.39 -29.16
CA THR A 7 43.35 8.45 -29.67
C THR A 7 41.88 8.01 -29.74
N GLU A 8 41.63 6.74 -30.07
CA GLU A 8 40.28 6.16 -30.15
C GLU A 8 39.65 5.87 -28.77
N ALA A 9 40.47 5.73 -27.72
CA ALA A 9 40.02 5.58 -26.34
C ALA A 9 39.67 6.95 -25.73
N ASP A 10 40.46 7.98 -26.03
CA ASP A 10 40.19 9.37 -25.59
C ASP A 10 38.94 9.95 -26.27
N ASP A 11 38.71 9.64 -27.56
CA ASP A 11 37.47 10.03 -28.25
C ASP A 11 36.23 9.30 -27.71
N ARG A 12 36.35 8.04 -27.30
CA ARG A 12 35.26 7.30 -26.63
C ARG A 12 34.94 7.88 -25.25
N LEU A 13 35.95 8.31 -24.48
CA LEU A 13 35.79 9.03 -23.21
C LEU A 13 35.19 10.43 -23.40
N ALA A 14 35.50 11.11 -24.51
CA ALA A 14 34.94 12.41 -24.86
C ALA A 14 33.47 12.32 -25.32
N ILE A 15 33.07 11.22 -25.98
CA ILE A 15 31.69 10.96 -26.40
C ILE A 15 30.81 10.56 -25.21
N LEU A 16 31.32 9.77 -24.26
CA LEU A 16 30.62 9.45 -23.00
C LEU A 16 30.42 10.66 -22.09
N ASN A 17 31.30 11.66 -22.16
CA ASN A 17 31.20 12.90 -21.35
C ASN A 17 30.42 14.04 -22.02
N ARG A 18 29.98 13.89 -23.27
CA ARG A 18 29.30 14.96 -24.02
C ARG A 18 27.86 15.21 -23.55
N GLY A 19 27.25 14.25 -22.87
CA GLY A 19 25.93 14.40 -22.21
C GLY A 19 25.97 15.04 -20.81
N ARG A 20 27.16 15.35 -20.28
CA ARG A 20 27.34 15.84 -18.90
C ARG A 20 27.50 17.36 -18.78
N LYS A 21 27.46 18.08 -19.90
CA LYS A 21 27.60 19.55 -19.96
C LYS A 21 26.27 20.21 -20.33
N GLY A 22 25.32 20.14 -19.41
CA GLY A 22 24.05 20.86 -19.48
C GLY A 22 23.64 21.29 -18.09
N ARG A 23 24.03 22.51 -17.71
CA ARG A 23 23.63 23.24 -16.49
C ARG A 23 24.07 22.59 -15.18
N ALA A 24 25.07 23.19 -14.55
CA ALA A 24 25.38 23.02 -13.14
C ALA A 24 24.20 23.49 -12.29
N VAL A 25 23.16 22.67 -12.19
CA VAL A 25 22.22 22.75 -11.07
C VAL A 25 23.03 22.23 -9.89
N ARG A 26 23.28 23.11 -8.92
CA ARG A 26 23.91 22.75 -7.65
C ARG A 26 23.26 21.44 -7.20
N ARG A 27 24.04 20.36 -7.08
CA ARG A 27 23.68 19.25 -6.20
C ARG A 27 23.61 19.88 -4.81
N VAL A 28 22.44 20.39 -4.47
CA VAL A 28 22.11 20.56 -3.08
C VAL A 28 21.93 19.12 -2.63
N ASP A 29 22.98 18.60 -2.00
CA ASP A 29 22.85 17.55 -1.01
C ASP A 29 21.92 18.09 0.08
N ALA A 30 20.62 18.22 -0.25
CA ALA A 30 19.58 18.39 0.73
C ALA A 30 19.50 17.05 1.46
N HIS A 31 20.45 16.87 2.38
CA HIS A 31 20.13 16.35 3.70
C HIS A 31 18.74 16.88 4.05
N LEU A 32 17.81 15.95 4.18
CA LEU A 32 16.51 16.16 4.78
C LEU A 32 16.72 16.53 6.26
N ASP A 33 17.29 17.69 6.54
CA ASP A 33 17.25 18.23 7.89
C ASP A 33 16.07 19.16 8.01
N SER A 34 15.27 18.85 9.03
CA SER A 34 14.16 19.62 9.58
C SER A 34 12.79 19.51 8.89
N ALA A 35 12.13 18.37 9.16
CA ALA A 35 10.83 18.42 9.81
C ALA A 35 10.99 17.62 11.11
N ALA A 36 11.37 18.29 12.22
CA ALA A 36 11.92 17.66 13.43
C ALA A 36 11.35 16.26 13.68
N PRO A 37 12.07 15.21 13.24
CA PRO A 37 11.79 13.84 13.63
C PRO A 37 12.05 13.77 15.14
N VAL A 38 11.55 12.74 15.83
CA VAL A 38 12.13 12.40 17.12
C VAL A 38 13.65 12.29 16.91
N GLU A 39 14.40 13.21 17.51
CA GLU A 39 15.84 13.28 17.33
C GLU A 39 16.42 11.94 17.76
N ILE A 40 17.22 11.29 16.91
CA ILE A 40 17.78 9.96 17.21
C ILE A 40 18.48 9.96 18.57
N GLY A 41 19.15 11.06 18.94
CA GLY A 41 19.81 11.22 20.24
C GLY A 41 18.88 11.37 21.46
N LYS A 42 17.56 11.45 21.26
CA LYS A 42 16.56 11.38 22.35
C LYS A 42 16.09 9.96 22.62
N VAL A 43 16.33 9.04 21.69
CA VAL A 43 16.09 7.61 21.90
C VAL A 43 17.37 7.02 22.49
N PRO A 44 17.29 6.24 23.58
CA PRO A 44 18.48 5.61 24.15
C PRO A 44 19.15 4.66 23.15
N ASP A 45 20.47 4.55 23.24
CA ASP A 45 21.22 3.54 22.48
C ASP A 45 20.76 2.13 22.91
N PRO A 46 20.75 1.12 22.01
CA PRO A 46 20.40 -0.24 22.37
C PRO A 46 21.30 -0.78 23.50
N TYR A 47 20.69 -1.29 24.58
CA TYR A 47 21.40 -1.90 25.71
C TYR A 47 20.79 -3.24 26.13
N ASP A 48 21.61 -4.12 26.70
CA ASP A 48 21.14 -5.36 27.33
C ASP A 48 20.42 -5.06 28.64
N PRO A 49 19.34 -5.81 28.99
CA PRO A 49 18.56 -5.53 30.20
C PRO A 49 19.47 -5.49 31.42
N ARG A 50 19.31 -4.44 32.24
CA ARG A 50 20.15 -4.28 33.44
C ARG A 50 19.84 -5.38 34.45
N ASN A 51 18.57 -5.80 34.49
CA ASN A 51 18.02 -6.77 35.42
C ASN A 51 16.94 -7.63 34.72
N GLU A 52 16.67 -8.85 35.20
CA GLU A 52 15.52 -9.67 34.74
C GLU A 52 14.20 -9.35 35.49
N GLY A 53 14.24 -8.38 36.41
CA GLY A 53 13.11 -7.99 37.25
C GLY A 53 12.13 -7.02 36.58
N GLN A 54 11.31 -6.33 37.38
CA GLN A 54 10.51 -5.21 36.88
C GLN A 54 11.43 -4.07 36.43
N LEU A 55 10.97 -3.29 35.45
CA LEU A 55 11.72 -2.14 34.93
C LEU A 55 12.06 -1.16 36.06
N ASP A 56 13.29 -0.65 36.06
CA ASP A 56 13.67 0.49 36.91
C ASP A 56 13.11 1.83 36.37
N ASP A 57 13.30 2.93 37.11
CA ASP A 57 12.81 4.25 36.68
C ASP A 57 13.41 4.69 35.35
N THR A 58 14.70 4.43 35.14
CA THR A 58 15.40 4.79 33.91
C THR A 58 14.91 3.93 32.74
N GLU A 59 14.72 2.62 32.94
CA GLU A 59 14.16 1.72 31.93
C GLU A 59 12.72 2.08 31.55
N ARG A 60 11.92 2.62 32.49
CA ARG A 60 10.58 3.17 32.18
C ARG A 60 10.66 4.44 31.33
N ASP A 61 11.56 5.36 31.65
CA ASP A 61 11.77 6.58 30.89
C ASP A 61 12.28 6.26 29.47
N ASP A 62 13.22 5.31 29.36
CA ASP A 62 13.76 4.79 28.10
C ASP A 62 12.65 4.14 27.26
N LEU A 63 11.76 3.35 27.87
CA LEU A 63 10.60 2.77 27.21
C LEU A 63 9.67 3.86 26.67
N ALA A 64 9.34 4.88 27.47
CA ALA A 64 8.46 5.96 27.05
C ALA A 64 9.05 6.77 25.87
N ALA A 65 10.36 7.03 25.90
CA ALA A 65 11.07 7.67 24.79
C ALA A 65 11.00 6.82 23.50
N CYS A 66 11.22 5.51 23.61
CA CYS A 66 11.13 4.58 22.48
C CYS A 66 9.71 4.50 21.93
N GLU A 67 8.69 4.41 22.78
CA GLU A 67 7.28 4.38 22.38
C GLU A 67 6.86 5.68 21.69
N SER A 68 7.34 6.82 22.16
CA SER A 68 7.12 8.12 21.50
C SER A 68 7.75 8.15 20.10
N ALA A 69 9.00 7.67 19.98
CA ALA A 69 9.69 7.54 18.70
C ALA A 69 8.90 6.66 17.71
N VAL A 70 8.45 5.49 18.16
CA VAL A 70 7.65 4.56 17.35
C VAL A 70 6.29 5.15 16.99
N GLY A 71 5.63 5.86 17.92
CA GLY A 71 4.36 6.54 17.69
C GLY A 71 4.45 7.61 16.60
N SER A 72 5.55 8.38 16.58
CA SER A 72 5.77 9.47 15.61
C SER A 72 5.78 9.02 14.14
N LEU A 73 6.05 7.73 13.87
CA LEU A 73 6.08 7.16 12.53
C LEU A 73 4.77 7.39 11.76
N GLN A 74 3.65 7.39 12.48
CA GLN A 74 2.31 7.50 11.89
C GLN A 74 2.05 8.93 11.40
N VAL A 75 2.45 9.91 12.22
CA VAL A 75 2.42 11.33 11.87
C VAL A 75 3.36 11.64 10.72
N ALA A 76 4.58 11.08 10.75
CA ALA A 76 5.56 11.24 9.69
C ALA A 76 5.07 10.69 8.35
N PHE A 77 4.47 9.49 8.34
CA PHE A 77 3.86 8.88 7.16
C PHE A 77 2.74 9.74 6.56
N ALA A 78 1.80 10.20 7.39
CA ALA A 78 0.68 11.02 6.92
C ALA A 78 1.17 12.36 6.35
N SER A 79 2.16 12.98 7.03
CA SER A 79 2.79 14.22 6.58
C SER A 79 3.53 14.04 5.25
N ALA A 80 4.28 12.94 5.09
CA ALA A 80 4.93 12.60 3.83
C ALA A 80 3.92 12.42 2.69
N GLY A 81 2.81 11.71 2.93
CA GLY A 81 1.74 11.54 1.94
C GLY A 81 1.11 12.87 1.51
N LYS A 82 0.82 13.77 2.46
CA LYS A 82 0.29 15.12 2.17
C LYS A 82 1.29 15.99 1.41
N ALA A 83 2.57 15.92 1.77
CA ALA A 83 3.64 16.63 1.07
C ALA A 83 3.79 16.14 -0.37
N LEU A 84 3.83 14.82 -0.58
CA LEU A 84 3.87 14.22 -1.92
C LEU A 84 2.64 14.60 -2.75
N ALA A 85 1.45 14.62 -2.15
CA ALA A 85 0.22 15.05 -2.81
C ALA A 85 0.31 16.52 -3.26
N THR A 86 0.84 17.38 -2.40
CA THR A 86 1.04 18.82 -2.68
C THR A 86 2.07 19.01 -3.79
N ILE A 87 3.23 18.35 -3.70
CA ILE A 87 4.29 18.41 -4.72
C ILE A 87 3.74 17.95 -6.08
N ASN A 88 2.97 16.86 -6.11
CA ASN A 88 2.40 16.33 -7.34
C ASN A 88 1.33 17.28 -7.92
N ARG A 89 0.34 17.67 -7.12
CA ARG A 89 -0.80 18.50 -7.55
C ARG A 89 -0.39 19.90 -7.98
N ALA A 90 0.48 20.56 -7.21
CA ALA A 90 0.98 21.90 -7.56
C ALA A 90 2.13 21.84 -8.58
N ARG A 91 2.54 20.64 -9.00
CA ARG A 91 3.66 20.38 -9.91
C ARG A 91 4.95 21.06 -9.45
N LEU A 92 5.26 20.99 -8.15
CA LEU A 92 6.46 21.61 -7.58
C LEU A 92 7.74 20.92 -8.08
N TYR A 93 7.64 19.64 -8.47
CA TYR A 93 8.73 18.91 -9.10
C TYR A 93 9.27 19.55 -10.39
N ARG A 94 8.49 20.42 -11.05
CA ARG A 94 8.88 21.07 -12.32
C ARG A 94 10.12 21.95 -12.25
N GLU A 95 10.54 22.32 -11.04
CA GLU A 95 11.78 23.05 -10.82
C GLU A 95 12.99 22.25 -11.32
N THR A 96 12.96 20.93 -11.17
CA THR A 96 14.11 20.06 -11.44
C THR A 96 13.80 18.87 -12.35
N HIS A 97 12.56 18.40 -12.42
CA HIS A 97 12.17 17.19 -13.14
C HIS A 97 10.97 17.43 -14.05
N SER A 98 10.90 16.69 -15.16
CA SER A 98 9.80 16.79 -16.14
C SER A 98 8.51 16.07 -15.70
N SER A 99 8.62 15.09 -14.78
CA SER A 99 7.49 14.32 -14.25
C SER A 99 7.63 14.10 -12.74
N PHE A 100 6.49 13.87 -12.08
CA PHE A 100 6.47 13.53 -10.66
C PHE A 100 7.17 12.20 -10.39
N ASP A 101 7.04 11.23 -11.29
CA ASP A 101 7.66 9.91 -11.14
C ASP A 101 9.18 10.00 -11.12
N ALA A 102 9.77 10.73 -12.08
CA ALA A 102 11.21 10.97 -12.12
C ALA A 102 11.68 11.67 -10.85
N TYR A 103 10.92 12.67 -10.38
CA TYR A 103 11.22 13.36 -9.13
C TYR A 103 11.25 12.42 -7.92
N VAL A 104 10.25 11.55 -7.74
CA VAL A 104 10.22 10.66 -6.57
C VAL A 104 11.26 9.55 -6.64
N GLU A 105 11.57 9.07 -7.84
CA GLU A 105 12.59 8.05 -8.05
C GLU A 105 14.00 8.61 -7.85
N GLU A 106 14.33 9.73 -8.50
CA GLU A 106 15.68 10.31 -8.47
C GLU A 106 15.99 11.03 -7.15
N ARG A 107 15.01 11.71 -6.54
CA ARG A 107 15.25 12.47 -5.29
C ARG A 107 15.11 11.61 -4.04
N TRP A 108 14.18 10.66 -4.02
CA TRP A 108 13.82 9.91 -2.82
C TRP A 108 14.08 8.41 -2.93
N GLY A 109 14.55 7.90 -4.07
CA GLY A 109 14.71 6.46 -4.30
C GLY A 109 13.39 5.70 -4.23
N MET A 110 12.26 6.39 -4.39
CA MET A 110 10.92 5.86 -4.13
C MET A 110 10.27 5.39 -5.42
N LYS A 111 9.76 4.16 -5.44
CA LYS A 111 8.96 3.67 -6.58
C LYS A 111 7.68 4.49 -6.72
N ARG A 112 7.26 4.77 -7.96
CA ARG A 112 5.96 5.41 -8.28
C ARG A 112 4.81 4.84 -7.43
N SER A 113 4.66 3.52 -7.38
CA SER A 113 3.56 2.86 -6.65
C SER A 113 3.60 3.09 -5.13
N GLN A 114 4.77 3.35 -4.54
CA GLN A 114 4.90 3.72 -3.14
C GLN A 114 4.47 5.17 -2.92
N ALA A 115 4.91 6.10 -3.78
CA ALA A 115 4.53 7.51 -3.70
C ALA A 115 3.02 7.70 -3.82
N TYR A 116 2.39 7.06 -4.81
CA TYR A 116 0.94 7.15 -4.98
C TYR A 116 0.16 6.49 -3.84
N ARG A 117 0.65 5.39 -3.25
CA ARG A 117 0.02 4.82 -2.04
C ARG A 117 0.04 5.78 -0.86
N LEU A 118 1.14 6.50 -0.64
CA LEU A 118 1.24 7.55 0.39
C LEU A 118 0.25 8.68 0.13
N ILE A 119 0.15 9.13 -1.14
CA ILE A 119 -0.79 10.16 -1.57
C ILE A 119 -2.25 9.74 -1.32
N GLU A 120 -2.59 8.49 -1.57
CA GLU A 120 -3.96 7.99 -1.37
C GLU A 120 -4.30 7.77 0.10
N ALA A 121 -3.31 7.47 0.94
CA ALA A 121 -3.51 7.13 2.33
C ALA A 121 -3.60 8.35 3.27
N TRP A 122 -2.92 9.46 2.97
CA TRP A 122 -2.89 10.61 3.89
C TRP A 122 -4.27 11.20 4.24
N PRO A 123 -5.27 11.27 3.34
CA PRO A 123 -6.58 11.82 3.70
C PRO A 123 -7.28 10.95 4.75
N VAL A 124 -7.13 9.63 4.64
CA VAL A 124 -7.67 8.67 5.61
C VAL A 124 -6.94 8.80 6.94
N ALA A 125 -5.60 8.86 6.92
CA ALA A 125 -4.81 9.07 8.14
C ALA A 125 -5.18 10.38 8.86
N ALA A 126 -5.36 11.48 8.10
CA ALA A 126 -5.78 12.76 8.65
C ALA A 126 -7.18 12.70 9.27
N ALA A 127 -8.13 11.99 8.62
CA ALA A 127 -9.48 11.81 9.13
C ALA A 127 -9.52 10.94 10.41
N LEU A 128 -8.58 10.01 10.56
CA LEU A 128 -8.47 9.13 11.74
C LEU A 128 -7.71 9.77 12.91
N SER A 129 -6.92 10.82 12.68
CA SER A 129 -6.10 11.46 13.73
C SER A 129 -6.88 11.84 15.01
N PRO A 130 -8.14 12.34 14.96
CA PRO A 130 -8.92 12.59 16.17
C PRO A 130 -9.30 11.34 16.99
N ILE A 131 -9.33 10.16 16.35
CA ILE A 131 -9.60 8.85 17.01
C ILE A 131 -8.32 8.31 17.67
N GLY A 132 -7.17 8.79 17.22
CA GLY A 132 -5.84 8.44 17.70
C GLY A 132 -4.91 8.00 16.58
N ASP A 133 -3.65 7.78 16.95
CA ASP A 133 -2.62 7.33 16.02
C ASP A 133 -3.01 5.99 15.39
N THR A 134 -3.11 5.99 14.06
CA THR A 134 -3.44 4.81 13.26
C THR A 134 -2.28 4.35 12.36
N PRO A 135 -1.78 3.10 12.52
CA PRO A 135 -0.69 2.58 11.70
C PRO A 135 -1.00 2.59 10.20
N GLU A 136 0.00 2.82 9.34
CA GLU A 136 -0.14 2.79 7.87
C GLU A 136 -0.86 1.54 7.37
N SER A 137 -0.57 0.39 8.00
CA SER A 137 -1.14 -0.88 7.61
C SER A 137 -2.65 -0.94 7.82
N HIS A 138 -3.19 -0.21 8.81
CA HIS A 138 -4.63 -0.08 9.04
C HIS A 138 -5.24 0.93 8.06
N VAL A 139 -4.59 2.10 7.92
CA VAL A 139 -5.00 3.15 6.97
C VAL A 139 -5.16 2.57 5.57
N ARG A 140 -4.21 1.74 5.12
CA ARG A 140 -4.21 1.13 3.79
C ARG A 140 -5.43 0.25 3.54
N GLU A 141 -5.92 -0.49 4.54
CA GLU A 141 -7.12 -1.33 4.39
C GLU A 141 -8.40 -0.48 4.30
N LEU A 142 -8.37 0.75 4.81
CA LEU A 142 -9.48 1.70 4.78
C LEU A 142 -9.50 2.60 3.53
N VAL A 143 -8.38 2.72 2.80
CA VAL A 143 -8.31 3.51 1.55
C VAL A 143 -9.40 3.11 0.53
N PRO A 144 -9.67 1.82 0.26
CA PRO A 144 -10.77 1.44 -0.63
C PRO A 144 -12.14 1.92 -0.13
N VAL A 145 -12.40 1.85 1.17
CA VAL A 145 -13.66 2.35 1.76
C VAL A 145 -13.76 3.86 1.58
N ALA A 146 -12.68 4.59 1.86
CA ALA A 146 -12.66 6.04 1.68
C ALA A 146 -12.91 6.46 0.22
N LYS A 147 -12.38 5.70 -0.74
CA LYS A 147 -12.57 5.95 -2.18
C LYS A 147 -14.00 5.67 -2.65
N THR A 148 -14.62 4.59 -2.17
CA THR A 148 -15.94 4.15 -2.65
C THR A 148 -17.10 4.73 -1.84
N HIS A 149 -16.92 4.88 -0.53
CA HIS A 149 -17.97 5.24 0.44
C HIS A 149 -17.68 6.53 1.22
N GLY A 150 -16.57 7.20 0.94
CA GLY A 150 -16.18 8.46 1.58
C GLY A 150 -15.39 8.28 2.88
N LEU A 151 -14.74 9.37 3.31
CA LEU A 151 -13.90 9.38 4.51
C LEU A 151 -14.70 9.05 5.78
N GLU A 152 -15.94 9.53 5.87
CA GLU A 152 -16.82 9.27 7.02
C GLU A 152 -17.04 7.77 7.24
N ALA A 153 -17.32 7.01 6.17
CA ALA A 153 -17.47 5.57 6.25
C ALA A 153 -16.18 4.88 6.74
N ALA A 154 -15.02 5.29 6.22
CA ALA A 154 -13.73 4.77 6.68
C ALA A 154 -13.46 5.08 8.16
N THR A 155 -13.79 6.30 8.62
CA THR A 155 -13.66 6.68 10.04
C THR A 155 -14.62 5.91 10.95
N ALA A 156 -15.87 5.69 10.51
CA ALA A 156 -16.88 4.96 11.27
C ALA A 156 -16.48 3.50 11.50
N VAL A 157 -15.94 2.83 10.48
CA VAL A 157 -15.40 1.46 10.59
C VAL A 157 -14.33 1.38 11.66
N TYR A 158 -13.39 2.32 11.63
CA TYR A 158 -12.26 2.29 12.55
C TYR A 158 -12.67 2.67 13.98
N ALA A 159 -13.61 3.61 14.13
CA ALA A 159 -14.18 3.96 15.42
C ALA A 159 -14.92 2.78 16.07
N ASP A 160 -15.71 2.02 15.29
CA ASP A 160 -16.38 0.80 15.77
C ASP A 160 -15.36 -0.25 16.26
N LEU A 161 -14.29 -0.47 15.48
CA LEU A 161 -13.22 -1.38 15.89
C LEU A 161 -12.51 -0.95 17.18
N ARG A 162 -12.30 0.35 17.38
CA ARG A 162 -11.72 0.89 18.63
C ARG A 162 -12.69 0.75 19.81
N GLY A 163 -13.99 0.98 19.59
CA GLY A 163 -15.02 0.87 20.62
C GLY A 163 -15.22 -0.57 21.13
N ARG A 164 -15.02 -1.57 20.29
CA ARG A 164 -15.06 -3.00 20.68
C ARG A 164 -13.92 -3.40 21.62
N GLY A 165 -12.86 -2.60 21.69
CA GLY A 165 -11.65 -2.91 22.46
C GLY A 165 -10.81 -4.03 21.86
N GLY A 166 -9.66 -4.29 22.49
CA GLY A 166 -8.71 -5.31 22.05
C GLY A 166 -7.71 -4.86 20.99
N ARG A 167 -6.80 -5.78 20.62
CA ARG A 167 -5.72 -5.51 19.67
C ARG A 167 -6.27 -5.42 18.24
N ILE A 168 -6.29 -4.22 17.67
CA ILE A 168 -6.59 -4.03 16.25
C ILE A 168 -5.35 -4.41 15.43
N THR A 169 -5.55 -5.27 14.43
CA THR A 169 -4.53 -5.62 13.45
C THR A 169 -5.04 -5.29 12.05
N ALA A 170 -4.13 -5.13 11.08
CA ALA A 170 -4.52 -4.92 9.67
C ALA A 170 -5.46 -6.02 9.14
N ALA A 171 -5.32 -7.26 9.62
CA ALA A 171 -6.22 -8.36 9.25
C ALA A 171 -7.65 -8.14 9.76
N ILE A 172 -7.80 -7.63 10.99
CA ILE A 172 -9.10 -7.29 11.58
C ILE A 172 -9.74 -6.13 10.84
N VAL A 173 -8.97 -5.08 10.52
CA VAL A 173 -9.48 -3.94 9.73
C VAL A 173 -9.97 -4.41 8.36
N ARG A 174 -9.17 -5.23 7.66
CA ARG A 174 -9.56 -5.83 6.39
C ARG A 174 -10.83 -6.67 6.50
N GLN A 175 -10.95 -7.46 7.56
CA GLN A 175 -12.13 -8.29 7.78
C GLN A 175 -13.37 -7.43 8.02
N ALA A 176 -13.28 -6.37 8.84
CA ALA A 176 -14.38 -5.44 9.09
C ALA A 176 -14.83 -4.74 7.81
N VAL A 177 -13.87 -4.23 7.01
CA VAL A 177 -14.14 -3.62 5.70
C VAL A 177 -14.89 -4.61 4.79
N ARG A 178 -14.43 -5.86 4.73
CA ARG A 178 -15.09 -6.89 3.93
C ARG A 178 -16.50 -7.19 4.43
N SER A 179 -16.70 -7.32 5.73
CA SER A 179 -18.01 -7.63 6.31
C SER A 179 -19.01 -6.49 6.12
N GLN A 180 -18.57 -5.23 6.10
CA GLN A 180 -19.46 -4.07 6.02
C GLN A 180 -19.70 -3.58 4.58
N PHE A 181 -18.76 -3.79 3.66
CA PHE A 181 -18.81 -3.24 2.30
C PHE A 181 -18.67 -4.28 1.18
N SER A 182 -18.75 -5.57 1.50
CA SER A 182 -19.02 -6.56 0.45
C SER A 182 -20.47 -6.42 -0.04
N PRO A 183 -20.72 -6.34 -1.35
CA PRO A 183 -22.00 -6.75 -1.91
C PRO A 183 -22.06 -8.29 -1.87
N GLU A 184 -22.66 -8.87 -0.84
CA GLU A 184 -23.06 -10.28 -0.88
C GLU A 184 -24.50 -10.40 -1.44
N PRO A 185 -24.78 -11.32 -2.40
CA PRO A 185 -26.12 -11.82 -2.58
C PRO A 185 -26.43 -12.70 -1.36
N GLN A 186 -27.32 -12.24 -0.49
CA GLN A 186 -27.75 -12.99 0.68
C GLN A 186 -28.52 -14.25 0.26
N GLY A 187 -28.12 -15.37 0.85
CA GLY A 187 -28.83 -16.64 0.80
C GLY A 187 -28.42 -17.56 1.95
N VAL A 188 -28.89 -17.21 3.15
CA VAL A 188 -29.32 -18.06 4.31
C VAL A 188 -28.36 -19.14 4.85
N ALA A 189 -28.15 -19.36 6.15
CA ALA A 189 -28.56 -18.77 7.41
C ALA A 189 -27.55 -19.28 8.46
N SER A 190 -27.28 -18.50 9.50
CA SER A 190 -26.62 -19.01 10.70
C SER A 190 -27.64 -19.78 11.53
N ASP A 191 -27.34 -21.01 11.93
CA ASP A 191 -27.84 -21.53 13.21
C ASP A 191 -26.75 -22.29 13.96
N THR A 192 -26.80 -22.04 15.25
CA THR A 192 -25.89 -22.29 16.35
C THR A 192 -25.84 -23.78 16.68
N GLY A 193 -24.64 -24.35 16.77
CA GLY A 193 -24.48 -25.71 17.27
C GLY A 193 -23.03 -26.16 17.24
N GLN A 194 -22.47 -26.37 18.43
CA GLN A 194 -21.13 -26.92 18.65
C GLN A 194 -20.77 -28.05 17.67
N LYS A 195 -19.62 -27.89 17.00
CA LYS A 195 -18.54 -28.87 16.80
C LYS A 195 -17.70 -28.45 15.60
N GLN A 196 -16.41 -28.20 15.82
CA GLN A 196 -15.45 -28.67 14.81
C GLN A 196 -15.55 -30.20 14.79
N PRO A 197 -15.63 -30.79 13.60
CA PRO A 197 -14.51 -31.63 13.20
C PRO A 197 -14.13 -31.47 11.71
N THR A 198 -12.83 -31.25 11.49
CA THR A 198 -11.94 -31.92 10.51
C THR A 198 -12.36 -32.17 9.05
N THR A 199 -11.38 -31.91 8.17
CA THR A 199 -11.09 -32.54 6.86
C THR A 199 -12.10 -32.38 5.71
N ALA A 200 -11.78 -31.49 4.77
CA ALA A 200 -12.13 -31.69 3.36
C ALA A 200 -11.08 -32.64 2.74
N THR A 201 -11.36 -33.93 2.85
CA THR A 201 -10.76 -35.01 2.06
C THR A 201 -10.99 -34.72 0.58
N GLY A 202 -10.00 -34.16 -0.09
CA GLY A 202 -9.93 -34.05 -1.53
C GLY A 202 -8.47 -34.04 -1.93
N SER A 203 -8.09 -34.90 -2.86
CA SER A 203 -6.73 -34.88 -3.40
C SER A 203 -6.42 -33.46 -3.91
N PRO A 204 -5.17 -32.97 -3.87
CA PRO A 204 -4.78 -31.74 -4.56
C PRO A 204 -5.30 -31.68 -6.01
N VAL A 205 -5.44 -32.84 -6.65
CA VAL A 205 -6.06 -33.01 -7.97
C VAL A 205 -7.55 -32.64 -7.98
N ASP A 206 -8.31 -32.99 -6.94
CA ASP A 206 -9.74 -32.65 -6.84
C ASP A 206 -9.94 -31.16 -6.58
N GLN A 207 -9.05 -30.53 -5.82
CA GLN A 207 -9.02 -29.07 -5.67
C GLN A 207 -8.79 -28.36 -7.02
N LEU A 208 -7.89 -28.88 -7.85
CA LEU A 208 -7.67 -28.39 -9.22
C LEU A 208 -8.88 -28.63 -10.14
N LYS A 209 -9.53 -29.80 -10.06
CA LYS A 209 -10.77 -30.08 -10.81
C LYS A 209 -11.89 -29.10 -10.42
N MET A 210 -12.03 -28.79 -9.14
CA MET A 210 -13.01 -27.80 -8.68
C MET A 210 -12.69 -26.40 -9.18
N ALA A 211 -11.42 -25.99 -9.14
CA ALA A 211 -10.99 -24.71 -9.71
C ALA A 211 -11.29 -24.61 -11.22
N LEU A 212 -11.04 -25.68 -11.98
CA LEU A 212 -11.35 -25.75 -13.41
C LEU A 212 -12.86 -25.70 -13.66
N LYS A 213 -13.67 -26.38 -12.85
CA LYS A 213 -15.14 -26.33 -12.93
C LYS A 213 -15.65 -24.90 -12.70
N ALA A 214 -15.12 -24.20 -11.71
CA ALA A 214 -15.46 -22.80 -11.45
C ALA A 214 -15.08 -21.89 -12.62
N GLN A 215 -13.88 -22.05 -13.21
CA GLN A 215 -13.45 -21.28 -14.38
C GLN A 215 -14.37 -21.47 -15.59
N ARG A 216 -14.84 -22.70 -15.83
CA ARG A 216 -15.80 -23.01 -16.90
C ARG A 216 -17.18 -22.38 -16.64
N ALA A 217 -17.62 -22.35 -15.38
CA ALA A 217 -18.86 -21.68 -15.01
C ALA A 217 -18.78 -20.17 -15.30
N VAL A 218 -17.65 -19.53 -14.98
CA VAL A 218 -17.39 -18.12 -15.33
C VAL A 218 -17.45 -17.89 -16.84
N TRP A 219 -16.81 -18.76 -17.64
CA TRP A 219 -16.91 -18.68 -19.11
C TRP A 219 -18.35 -18.77 -19.60
N SER A 220 -19.15 -19.69 -19.06
CA SER A 220 -20.55 -19.86 -19.44
C SER A 220 -21.42 -18.66 -19.04
N ALA A 221 -21.10 -17.99 -17.93
CA ALA A 221 -21.82 -16.80 -17.47
C ALA A 221 -21.57 -15.57 -18.37
N LEU A 222 -20.48 -15.57 -19.15
CA LEU A 222 -20.14 -14.52 -20.12
C LEU A 222 -20.75 -14.80 -21.51
N ALA A 223 -21.81 -15.61 -21.59
CA ALA A 223 -22.49 -15.87 -22.85
C ALA A 223 -22.96 -14.55 -23.50
N PRO A 224 -22.85 -14.40 -24.84
CA PRO A 224 -23.19 -13.16 -25.53
C PRO A 224 -24.60 -12.64 -25.21
N SER A 225 -25.57 -13.53 -25.03
CA SER A 225 -26.94 -13.17 -24.66
C SER A 225 -27.05 -12.53 -23.27
N VAL A 226 -26.30 -13.06 -22.30
CA VAL A 226 -26.25 -12.52 -20.92
C VAL A 226 -25.56 -11.16 -20.92
N VAL A 227 -24.45 -11.04 -21.63
CA VAL A 227 -23.69 -9.79 -21.73
C VAL A 227 -24.50 -8.71 -22.46
N GLN A 228 -25.24 -9.07 -23.52
CA GLN A 228 -26.12 -8.15 -24.23
C GLN A 228 -27.30 -7.69 -23.37
N ALA A 229 -27.93 -8.59 -22.61
CA ALA A 229 -28.99 -8.23 -21.69
C ALA A 229 -28.48 -7.29 -20.57
N ALA A 230 -27.29 -7.58 -20.02
CA ALA A 230 -26.67 -6.73 -19.00
C ALA A 230 -26.26 -5.34 -19.57
N MET A 231 -25.76 -5.28 -20.82
CA MET A 231 -25.50 -4.02 -21.54
C MET A 231 -26.76 -3.17 -21.74
N GLN A 232 -27.95 -3.77 -21.86
CA GLN A 232 -29.20 -3.03 -22.00
C GLN A 232 -29.72 -2.47 -20.67
N GLN A 233 -29.42 -3.14 -19.56
CA GLN A 233 -29.86 -2.74 -18.22
C GLN A 233 -28.93 -1.70 -17.60
N ASP A 234 -27.63 -1.96 -17.61
CA ASP A 234 -26.60 -1.08 -17.05
C ASP A 234 -25.30 -1.18 -17.88
N PRO A 235 -25.13 -0.31 -18.88
CA PRO A 235 -23.96 -0.32 -19.74
C PRO A 235 -22.64 0.01 -19.02
N GLU A 236 -22.67 0.83 -17.96
CA GLU A 236 -21.46 1.27 -17.26
C GLU A 236 -20.96 0.19 -16.32
N ALA A 237 -21.85 -0.33 -15.46
CA ALA A 237 -21.49 -1.39 -14.53
C ALA A 237 -21.08 -2.66 -15.28
N THR A 238 -21.79 -3.02 -16.35
CA THR A 238 -21.46 -4.22 -17.11
C THR A 238 -20.09 -4.10 -17.83
N ARG A 239 -19.70 -2.93 -18.33
CA ARG A 239 -18.33 -2.71 -18.86
C ARG A 239 -17.29 -2.87 -17.77
N GLN A 240 -17.54 -2.35 -16.58
CA GLN A 240 -16.66 -2.48 -15.43
C GLN A 240 -16.49 -3.96 -15.03
N TYR A 241 -17.58 -4.72 -14.94
CA TYR A 241 -17.52 -6.14 -14.62
C TYR A 241 -16.76 -6.96 -15.66
N LEU A 242 -16.94 -6.67 -16.95
CA LEU A 242 -16.18 -7.33 -18.02
C LEU A 242 -14.67 -7.04 -17.92
N ALA A 243 -14.29 -5.79 -17.62
CA ALA A 243 -12.89 -5.42 -17.41
C ALA A 243 -12.28 -6.13 -16.18
N ASP A 244 -13.03 -6.24 -15.08
CA ASP A 244 -12.58 -6.94 -13.89
C ASP A 244 -12.39 -8.44 -14.15
N VAL A 245 -13.31 -9.07 -14.90
CA VAL A 245 -13.20 -10.46 -15.34
C VAL A 245 -11.93 -10.68 -16.17
N GLU A 246 -11.60 -9.77 -17.09
CA GLU A 246 -10.38 -9.84 -17.92
C GLU A 246 -9.10 -9.75 -17.07
N ILE A 247 -9.07 -8.83 -16.10
CA ILE A 247 -7.95 -8.69 -15.15
C ILE A 247 -7.76 -9.97 -14.34
N GLN A 248 -8.85 -10.56 -13.84
CA GLN A 248 -8.80 -11.80 -13.08
C GLN A 248 -8.34 -12.98 -13.96
N ALA A 249 -8.83 -13.09 -15.19
CA ALA A 249 -8.38 -14.11 -16.14
C ALA A 249 -6.86 -14.02 -16.39
N THR A 250 -6.33 -12.80 -16.55
CA THR A 250 -4.89 -12.55 -16.72
C THR A 250 -4.07 -12.98 -15.50
N ARG A 251 -4.56 -12.69 -14.29
CA ARG A 251 -3.92 -13.09 -13.03
C ARG A 251 -3.94 -14.61 -12.84
N THR A 252 -5.08 -15.26 -13.13
CA THR A 252 -5.23 -16.71 -13.08
C THR A 252 -4.27 -17.39 -14.06
N ALA A 253 -4.20 -16.91 -15.31
CA ALA A 253 -3.24 -17.41 -16.30
C ALA A 253 -1.79 -17.25 -15.85
N LYS A 254 -1.42 -16.09 -15.27
CA LYS A 254 -0.08 -15.85 -14.74
C LYS A 254 0.28 -16.80 -13.58
N ARG A 255 -0.67 -17.11 -12.70
CA ARG A 255 -0.47 -18.04 -11.58
C ARG A 255 -0.30 -19.48 -12.06
N ALA A 256 -1.11 -19.91 -13.04
CA ALA A 256 -1.00 -21.24 -13.63
C ALA A 256 0.34 -21.47 -14.35
N ARG A 257 0.93 -20.44 -14.98
CA ARG A 257 2.25 -20.52 -15.64
C ARG A 257 3.44 -20.59 -14.66
N ARG A 258 3.22 -20.25 -13.39
CA ARG A 258 4.28 -20.19 -12.35
C ARG A 258 4.23 -21.38 -11.39
N ALA A 259 3.17 -22.17 -11.45
CA ALA A 259 3.02 -23.44 -10.73
C ALA A 259 3.71 -24.55 -11.51
#